data_AF-A0A7S0TM17-F1
#
_entry.id   AF-A0A7S0TM17-F1
#
_cell.length_a   1.000
_cell.length_b   1.000
_cell.length_c   1.000
_cell.angle_alpha   90.00
_cell.angle_beta   90.00
_cell.angle_gamma   90.00
#
_symmetry.space_group_name_H-M   'P 1'
#
loop_
_entity.id
_entity.type
_entity.pdbx_description
1 polymer ?
#
loop_
_entity_poly.entity_id
_entity_poly.type
_entity_poly.pdbx_seq_one_letter_code
_entity_poly.pdbx_strand_id
1 'polypeptide(L)'
;PAAVKPALSNFTGDGLTASVAGVSQTFSIQVTDEYGNVASNDPFQPAPSFTMTFTAFSDGATKTATISSSVGSTFVASYLITASGVYQLSVTFGTANTAVSGFPVNCTVTPTVVSARTSAVTEILPSPVSAGDTISVKLESRDLYGNKLLSGGTNFTTELFQVLNLALNQQGVIMTD
;
A
#
# COMPACT_ATOMS: atom_id res chain seq x y z
N PRO A 1 3.88 -31.59 23.06
CA PRO A 1 4.44 -30.22 22.83
C PRO A 1 4.04 -29.31 23.98
N ALA A 2 4.96 -28.48 24.47
CA ALA A 2 4.65 -27.50 25.51
C ALA A 2 3.91 -26.29 24.93
N ALA A 3 3.43 -25.39 25.79
CA ALA A 3 2.79 -24.15 25.34
C ALA A 3 3.76 -23.32 24.48
N VAL A 4 3.24 -22.76 23.39
CA VAL A 4 3.99 -21.84 22.52
C VAL A 4 4.50 -20.67 23.36
N LYS A 5 5.77 -20.31 23.19
CA LYS A 5 6.38 -19.13 23.81
C LYS A 5 6.66 -18.07 22.74
N PRO A 6 5.77 -17.08 22.57
CA PRO A 6 5.85 -16.12 21.46
C PRO A 6 7.16 -15.33 21.43
N ALA A 7 7.73 -15.06 22.61
CA ALA A 7 9.01 -14.36 22.74
C ALA A 7 10.23 -15.12 22.17
N LEU A 8 10.10 -16.44 21.94
CA LEU A 8 11.14 -17.27 21.32
C LEU A 8 10.84 -17.61 19.85
N SER A 9 9.70 -17.14 19.32
CA SER A 9 9.34 -17.34 17.92
C SER A 9 10.11 -16.36 17.02
N ASN A 10 10.48 -16.82 15.84
CA ASN A 10 11.26 -16.04 14.89
C ASN A 10 10.43 -15.67 13.65
N PHE A 11 10.56 -14.43 13.19
CA PHE A 11 9.82 -13.86 12.06
C PHE A 11 10.81 -13.50 10.97
N THR A 12 10.62 -14.02 9.76
CA THR A 12 11.55 -13.83 8.64
C THR A 12 10.83 -13.58 7.33
N GLY A 13 11.44 -12.77 6.46
CA GLY A 13 10.95 -12.47 5.10
C GLY A 13 10.80 -10.98 4.83
N ASP A 14 10.98 -10.60 3.57
CA ASP A 14 10.97 -9.19 3.13
C ASP A 14 9.62 -8.51 3.36
N GLY A 15 8.54 -9.29 3.38
CA GLY A 15 7.19 -8.84 3.72
C GLY A 15 7.05 -8.27 5.15
N LEU A 16 8.07 -8.33 6.00
CA LEU A 16 8.06 -7.67 7.31
C LEU A 16 8.38 -6.17 7.24
N THR A 17 9.23 -5.76 6.29
CA THR A 17 9.78 -4.40 6.22
C THR A 17 9.44 -3.67 4.92
N ALA A 18 9.14 -4.40 3.85
CA ALA A 18 8.83 -3.82 2.55
C ALA A 18 7.71 -4.57 1.82
N SER A 19 6.88 -3.81 1.10
CA SER A 19 5.80 -4.34 0.27
C SER A 19 5.47 -3.40 -0.88
N VAL A 20 4.76 -3.90 -1.88
CA VAL A 20 4.24 -3.12 -3.01
C VAL A 20 2.73 -3.10 -2.94
N ALA A 21 2.13 -1.93 -3.14
CA ALA A 21 0.69 -1.75 -3.12
C ALA A 21 -0.02 -2.72 -4.08
N GLY A 22 -0.97 -3.50 -3.56
CA GLY A 22 -1.76 -4.46 -4.32
C GLY A 22 -1.05 -5.77 -4.68
N VAL A 23 0.19 -5.97 -4.21
CA VAL A 23 0.87 -7.27 -4.32
C VAL A 23 0.68 -8.03 -3.01
N SER A 24 0.22 -9.28 -3.11
CA SER A 24 0.11 -10.17 -1.95
C SER A 24 1.50 -10.53 -1.46
N GLN A 25 1.83 -10.14 -0.23
CA GLN A 25 3.13 -10.43 0.39
C GLN A 25 2.99 -11.48 1.46
N THR A 26 4.06 -12.24 1.66
CA THR A 26 4.14 -13.27 2.70
C THR A 26 5.38 -13.13 3.55
N PHE A 27 5.31 -13.57 4.80
CA PHE A 27 6.46 -13.80 5.65
C PHE A 27 6.29 -15.08 6.47
N SER A 28 7.40 -15.63 6.92
CA SER A 28 7.48 -16.90 7.63
C SER A 28 7.60 -16.68 9.13
N ILE A 29 6.92 -17.53 9.89
CA ILE A 29 6.90 -17.53 11.35
C ILE A 29 7.34 -18.92 11.81
N GLN A 30 8.50 -19.00 12.42
CA GLN A 30 8.96 -20.21 13.09
C GLN A 30 8.56 -20.14 14.56
N VAL A 31 7.65 -21.00 14.96
CA VAL A 31 7.06 -20.97 16.30
C VAL A 31 7.87 -21.84 17.24
N THR A 32 8.22 -21.32 18.41
CA THR A 32 9.03 -22.03 19.40
C THR A 32 8.25 -22.20 20.70
N ASP A 33 8.38 -23.34 21.36
CA ASP A 33 7.80 -23.59 22.68
C ASP A 33 8.67 -23.02 23.83
N GLU A 34 8.19 -23.14 25.07
CA GLU A 34 8.89 -22.62 26.24
C GLU A 34 10.27 -23.25 26.52
N TYR A 35 10.51 -24.44 25.97
CA TYR A 35 11.74 -25.21 26.10
C TYR A 35 12.69 -25.03 24.91
N GLY A 36 12.33 -24.18 23.94
CA GLY A 36 13.16 -23.93 22.76
C GLY A 36 12.94 -24.93 21.62
N ASN A 37 11.97 -25.82 21.72
CA ASN A 37 11.65 -26.74 20.62
C ASN A 37 10.82 -25.99 19.56
N VAL A 38 11.15 -26.22 18.30
CA VAL A 38 10.32 -25.71 17.20
C VAL A 38 9.01 -26.48 17.20
N ALA A 39 7.88 -25.77 17.21
CA ALA A 39 6.57 -26.37 17.12
C ALA A 39 6.45 -27.10 15.77
N SER A 40 6.39 -28.43 15.79
CA SER A 40 5.92 -29.20 14.65
C SER A 40 4.41 -28.96 14.50
N ASN A 41 3.95 -28.86 13.25
CA ASN A 41 2.53 -28.87 12.88
C ASN A 41 1.86 -30.18 13.32
N ASP A 42 1.59 -30.32 14.61
CA ASP A 42 0.78 -31.40 15.15
C ASP A 42 -0.68 -31.11 14.77
N PRO A 43 -1.32 -31.92 13.91
CA PRO A 43 -2.70 -31.71 13.48
C PRO A 43 -3.71 -31.83 14.62
N PHE A 44 -3.30 -32.32 15.79
CA PHE A 44 -4.11 -32.40 16.99
C PHE A 44 -3.94 -31.18 17.93
N GLN A 45 -3.01 -30.28 17.64
CA GLN A 45 -2.86 -29.03 18.39
C GLN A 45 -3.60 -27.88 17.69
N PRO A 46 -4.24 -26.98 18.46
CA PRO A 46 -4.83 -25.79 17.88
C PRO A 46 -3.75 -24.95 17.19
N ALA A 47 -4.05 -24.44 16.01
CA ALA A 47 -3.15 -23.55 15.29
C ALA A 47 -2.76 -22.36 16.18
N PRO A 48 -1.50 -21.91 16.15
CA PRO A 48 -1.07 -20.77 16.93
C PRO A 48 -1.86 -19.51 16.54
N SER A 49 -2.40 -18.82 17.54
CA SER A 49 -3.24 -17.63 17.34
C SER A 49 -2.37 -16.36 17.33
N PHE A 50 -1.64 -16.16 16.24
CA PHE A 50 -0.99 -14.86 15.99
C PHE A 50 -1.96 -13.88 15.35
N THR A 51 -2.04 -12.69 15.92
CA THR A 51 -2.72 -11.54 15.30
C THR A 51 -1.65 -10.56 14.87
N MET A 52 -1.62 -10.25 13.58
CA MET A 52 -0.64 -9.36 12.96
C MET A 52 -1.39 -8.18 12.35
N THR A 53 -1.13 -6.97 12.84
CA THR A 53 -1.84 -5.76 12.46
C THR A 53 -0.87 -4.71 11.95
N PHE A 54 -1.08 -4.26 10.73
CA PHE A 54 -0.43 -3.11 10.12
C PHE A 54 -1.27 -1.86 10.39
N THR A 55 -0.71 -0.87 11.07
CA THR A 55 -1.36 0.42 11.34
C THR A 55 -0.67 1.51 10.54
N ALA A 56 -1.40 2.21 9.66
CA ALA A 56 -0.85 3.28 8.85
C ALA A 56 -0.44 4.49 9.70
N PHE A 57 0.73 5.06 9.44
CA PHE A 57 1.15 6.30 10.12
C PHE A 57 0.37 7.54 9.67
N SER A 58 -0.25 7.49 8.49
CA SER A 58 -0.97 8.62 7.88
C SER A 58 -2.29 8.95 8.59
N ASP A 59 -3.07 7.92 8.89
CA ASP A 59 -4.47 8.05 9.33
C ASP A 59 -4.88 6.99 10.37
N GLY A 60 -3.95 6.13 10.78
CA GLY A 60 -4.23 5.04 11.72
C GLY A 60 -5.02 3.88 11.12
N ALA A 61 -5.27 3.85 9.80
CA ALA A 61 -6.00 2.76 9.16
C ALA A 61 -5.28 1.42 9.38
N THR A 62 -6.05 0.38 9.72
CA THR A 62 -5.50 -0.93 10.05
C THR A 62 -5.76 -1.97 8.97
N LYS A 63 -4.80 -2.87 8.79
CA LYS A 63 -4.91 -4.08 7.96
C LYS A 63 -4.33 -5.26 8.72
N THR A 64 -4.96 -6.43 8.63
CA THR A 64 -4.51 -7.63 9.32
C THR A 64 -3.93 -8.65 8.35
N ALA A 65 -2.86 -9.33 8.76
CA ALA A 65 -2.38 -10.51 8.03
C ALA A 65 -3.16 -11.75 8.45
N THR A 66 -3.34 -12.67 7.51
CA THR A 66 -3.94 -13.98 7.76
C THR A 66 -2.86 -15.05 7.72
N ILE A 67 -2.94 -16.02 8.62
CA ILE A 67 -2.09 -17.22 8.54
C ILE A 67 -2.71 -18.13 7.47
N SER A 68 -1.98 -18.38 6.39
CA SER A 68 -2.49 -19.05 5.19
C SER A 68 -2.10 -20.51 5.08
N SER A 69 -0.96 -20.91 5.65
CA SER A 69 -0.51 -22.30 5.62
C SER A 69 0.58 -22.58 6.67
N SER A 70 0.81 -23.87 6.94
CA SER A 70 2.02 -24.34 7.63
C SER A 70 2.75 -25.31 6.71
N VAL A 71 4.07 -25.13 6.58
CA VAL A 71 4.95 -26.06 5.87
C VAL A 71 5.94 -26.58 6.90
N GLY A 72 5.75 -27.83 7.33
CA GLY A 72 6.49 -28.40 8.45
C GLY A 72 6.28 -27.60 9.73
N SER A 73 7.34 -27.05 10.30
CA SER A 73 7.31 -26.28 11.55
C SER A 73 7.20 -24.76 11.36
N THR A 74 6.97 -24.31 10.12
CA THR A 74 6.93 -22.88 9.77
C THR A 74 5.54 -22.50 9.30
N PHE A 75 4.98 -21.44 9.88
CA PHE A 75 3.72 -20.84 9.47
C PHE A 75 3.97 -19.71 8.48
N VAL A 76 3.10 -19.58 7.49
CA VAL A 76 3.15 -18.51 6.49
C VAL A 76 2.01 -17.55 6.78
N ALA A 77 2.36 -16.30 7.03
CA ALA A 77 1.41 -15.20 7.09
C ALA A 77 1.37 -14.49 5.72
N SER A 78 0.17 -14.16 5.26
CA SER A 78 -0.07 -13.42 4.02
C SER A 78 -0.88 -12.17 4.28
N TYR A 79 -0.59 -11.10 3.56
CA TYR A 79 -1.36 -9.86 3.62
C TYR A 79 -1.36 -9.14 2.27
N LEU A 80 -2.35 -8.26 2.09
CA LEU A 80 -2.50 -7.41 0.92
C LEU A 80 -2.85 -5.98 1.38
N ILE A 81 -1.99 -5.03 1.05
CA ILE A 81 -2.21 -3.60 1.33
C ILE A 81 -2.22 -2.86 -0.01
N THR A 82 -3.26 -2.07 -0.26
CA THR A 82 -3.42 -1.30 -1.52
C THR A 82 -3.06 0.17 -1.38
N ALA A 83 -2.92 0.67 -0.16
CA ALA A 83 -2.50 2.05 0.11
C ALA A 83 -0.99 2.09 0.37
N SER A 84 -0.28 2.95 -0.34
CA SER A 84 1.15 3.15 -0.12
C SER A 84 1.38 3.99 1.14
N GLY A 85 2.47 3.73 1.86
CA GLY A 85 2.84 4.51 3.03
C GLY A 85 3.71 3.71 3.99
N VAL A 86 4.01 4.32 5.13
CA VAL A 86 4.69 3.65 6.23
C VAL A 86 3.62 3.10 7.19
N TYR A 87 3.78 1.83 7.56
CA TYR A 87 2.91 1.10 8.47
C TYR A 87 3.71 0.60 9.66
N GLN A 88 3.09 0.61 10.83
CA GLN A 88 3.59 -0.07 12.02
C GLN A 88 3.00 -1.48 12.05
N LEU A 89 3.83 -2.51 11.88
CA LEU A 89 3.44 -3.90 12.05
C LEU A 89 3.57 -4.28 13.53
N SER A 90 2.44 -4.61 14.16
CA SER A 90 2.36 -5.13 15.51
C SER A 90 1.94 -6.59 15.49
N VAL A 91 2.56 -7.42 16.33
CA VAL A 91 2.23 -8.85 16.44
C VAL A 91 1.88 -9.18 17.88
N THR A 92 0.71 -9.79 18.07
CA THR A 92 0.26 -10.33 19.35
C THR A 92 -0.06 -11.82 19.24
N PHE A 93 -0.03 -12.52 20.37
CA PHE A 93 -0.29 -13.94 20.45
C PHE A 93 -1.36 -14.27 21.49
N GLY A 94 -2.21 -15.24 21.16
CA GLY A 94 -3.21 -15.78 22.07
C GLY A 94 -4.42 -14.85 22.27
N THR A 95 -5.39 -15.33 23.03
CA THR A 95 -6.60 -14.57 23.40
C THR A 95 -6.29 -13.38 24.32
N ALA A 96 -5.17 -13.43 25.03
CA ALA A 96 -4.69 -12.35 25.89
C ALA A 96 -3.96 -11.24 25.12
N ASN A 97 -3.79 -11.35 23.80
CA ASN A 97 -3.05 -10.41 22.96
C ASN A 97 -1.65 -10.09 23.51
N THR A 98 -0.93 -11.12 23.94
CA THR A 98 0.43 -10.95 24.48
C THR A 98 1.36 -10.44 23.38
N ALA A 99 2.05 -9.32 23.63
CA ALA A 99 2.99 -8.74 22.68
C ALA A 99 4.13 -9.70 22.39
N VAL A 100 4.57 -9.72 21.13
CA VAL A 100 5.69 -10.54 20.67
C VAL A 100 6.97 -9.70 20.63
N SER A 101 8.07 -10.28 21.12
CA SER A 101 9.38 -9.62 21.12
C SER A 101 9.83 -9.23 19.71
N GLY A 102 10.48 -8.08 19.56
CA GLY A 102 10.91 -7.55 18.26
C GLY A 102 9.84 -6.78 17.50
N PHE A 103 8.60 -6.69 18.00
CA PHE A 103 7.54 -5.85 17.45
C PHE A 103 7.15 -4.73 18.43
N PRO A 104 6.67 -3.57 17.93
CA PRO A 104 6.38 -3.29 16.52
C PRO A 104 7.60 -3.01 15.63
N VAL A 105 7.45 -3.24 14.31
CA VAL A 105 8.44 -2.88 13.28
C VAL A 105 7.81 -2.00 12.20
N ASN A 106 8.63 -1.22 11.49
CA ASN A 106 8.15 -0.40 10.38
C ASN A 106 8.16 -1.22 9.08
N CYS A 107 7.03 -1.21 8.38
CA CYS A 107 6.88 -1.75 7.02
C CYS A 107 6.56 -0.62 6.05
N THR A 108 7.33 -0.49 4.98
CA THR A 108 7.12 0.52 3.94
C THR A 108 6.44 -0.12 2.74
N VAL A 109 5.24 0.36 2.42
CA VAL A 109 4.48 -0.05 1.23
C VAL A 109 4.70 0.98 0.13
N THR A 110 5.40 0.60 -0.93
CA THR A 110 5.61 1.48 -2.08
C THR A 110 4.43 1.43 -3.05
N PRO A 111 4.13 2.52 -3.76
CA PRO A 111 3.17 2.51 -4.87
C PRO A 111 3.54 1.47 -5.92
N THR A 112 2.55 0.96 -6.64
CA THR A 112 2.75 0.01 -7.75
C THR A 112 2.95 0.75 -9.09
N VAL A 113 2.73 0.04 -10.20
CA VAL A 113 2.81 0.59 -11.56
C VAL A 113 1.95 1.84 -11.72
N VAL A 114 2.53 2.85 -12.38
CA VAL A 114 1.86 4.11 -12.71
C VAL A 114 0.61 3.85 -13.53
N SER A 115 -0.43 4.65 -13.31
CA SER A 115 -1.68 4.58 -14.05
C SER A 115 -2.10 5.99 -14.48
N ALA A 116 -2.17 6.21 -15.79
CA ALA A 116 -2.65 7.48 -16.35
C ALA A 116 -4.11 7.77 -15.95
N ARG A 117 -4.92 6.73 -15.71
CA ARG A 117 -6.33 6.85 -15.32
C ARG A 117 -6.52 7.50 -13.95
N THR A 118 -5.61 7.21 -13.02
CA THR A 118 -5.68 7.68 -11.64
C THR A 118 -4.75 8.86 -11.39
N SER A 119 -3.82 9.13 -12.30
CA SER A 119 -2.98 10.34 -12.32
C SER A 119 -3.80 11.57 -12.75
N ALA A 120 -3.35 12.75 -12.36
CA ALA A 120 -4.08 13.99 -12.67
C ALA A 120 -3.16 15.17 -12.92
N VAL A 121 -3.62 16.10 -13.76
CA VAL A 121 -3.09 17.46 -13.80
C VAL A 121 -3.58 18.17 -12.53
N THR A 122 -2.64 18.63 -11.70
CA THR A 122 -2.96 19.34 -10.46
C THR A 122 -2.86 20.85 -10.61
N GLU A 123 -2.13 21.32 -11.62
CA GLU A 123 -1.84 22.74 -11.80
C GLU A 123 -1.57 23.07 -13.26
N ILE A 124 -2.07 24.22 -13.72
CA ILE A 124 -1.79 24.79 -15.03
C ILE A 124 -1.48 26.27 -14.80
N LEU A 125 -0.32 26.73 -15.28
CA LEU A 125 0.16 28.10 -15.13
C LEU A 125 0.60 28.67 -16.51
N PRO A 126 0.31 29.94 -16.81
CA PRO A 126 -0.54 30.85 -16.04
C PRO A 126 -2.02 30.47 -16.13
N SER A 127 -2.82 30.90 -15.15
CA SER A 127 -4.28 30.79 -15.18
C SER A 127 -4.87 32.17 -14.86
N PRO A 128 -5.58 32.84 -15.79
CA PRO A 128 -6.01 32.35 -17.10
C PRO A 128 -4.88 32.24 -18.13
N VAL A 129 -5.06 31.38 -19.13
CA VAL A 129 -4.13 31.18 -20.25
C VAL A 129 -4.52 32.08 -21.41
N SER A 130 -3.56 32.80 -22.01
CA SER A 130 -3.75 33.59 -23.23
C SER A 130 -3.07 32.94 -24.44
N ALA A 131 -3.54 33.28 -25.65
CA ALA A 131 -2.93 32.78 -26.88
C ALA A 131 -1.48 33.28 -27.01
N GLY A 132 -0.56 32.35 -27.29
CA GLY A 132 0.87 32.63 -27.35
C GLY A 132 1.60 32.43 -26.02
N ASP A 133 0.88 32.21 -24.91
CA ASP A 133 1.51 31.90 -23.63
C ASP A 133 2.17 30.52 -23.65
N THR A 134 3.37 30.44 -23.08
CA THR A 134 3.95 29.15 -22.71
C THR A 134 3.31 28.69 -21.41
N ILE A 135 2.58 27.58 -21.45
CA ILE A 135 1.98 26.99 -20.26
C ILE A 135 2.93 26.00 -19.59
N SER A 136 2.92 26.00 -18.26
CA SER A 136 3.52 24.97 -17.42
C SER A 136 2.41 24.15 -16.78
N VAL A 137 2.52 22.82 -16.85
CA VAL A 137 1.54 21.89 -16.29
C VAL A 137 2.21 21.05 -15.23
N LYS A 138 1.60 20.96 -14.05
CA LYS A 138 2.03 20.05 -12.99
C LYS A 138 1.17 18.79 -13.03
N LEU A 139 1.84 17.66 -13.21
CA LEU A 139 1.23 16.33 -13.19
C LEU A 139 1.56 15.65 -11.88
N GLU A 140 0.54 15.10 -11.22
CA GLU A 140 0.71 14.19 -10.11
C GLU A 140 0.54 12.76 -10.60
N SER A 141 1.63 12.02 -10.62
CA SER A 141 1.65 10.61 -11.02
C SER A 141 1.12 9.74 -9.88
N ARG A 142 0.15 8.90 -10.20
CA ARG A 142 -0.45 7.94 -9.27
C ARG A 142 -0.45 6.53 -9.82
N ASP A 143 -0.42 5.54 -8.93
CA ASP A 143 -0.52 4.12 -9.30
C ASP A 143 -1.97 3.70 -9.54
N LEU A 144 -2.19 2.44 -9.92
CA LEU A 144 -3.53 1.91 -10.21
C LEU A 144 -4.53 1.97 -9.02
N TYR A 145 -4.04 2.12 -7.80
CA TYR A 145 -4.84 2.28 -6.57
C TYR A 145 -4.98 3.76 -6.14
N GLY A 146 -4.40 4.70 -6.89
CA GLY A 146 -4.46 6.12 -6.61
C GLY A 146 -3.37 6.63 -5.66
N ASN A 147 -2.38 5.80 -5.34
CA ASN A 147 -1.25 6.18 -4.49
C ASN A 147 -0.28 7.11 -5.24
N LYS A 148 0.23 8.15 -4.58
CA LYS A 148 1.19 9.08 -5.19
C LYS A 148 2.55 8.41 -5.35
N LEU A 149 3.15 8.52 -6.54
CA LEU A 149 4.51 8.02 -6.78
C LEU A 149 5.54 8.96 -6.13
N LEU A 150 6.53 8.38 -5.42
CA LEU A 150 7.58 9.12 -4.70
C LEU A 150 8.79 9.48 -5.57
N SER A 151 8.90 8.90 -6.76
CA SER A 151 9.93 9.23 -7.74
C SER A 151 9.34 9.26 -9.15
N GLY A 152 9.80 10.21 -9.97
CA GLY A 152 9.53 10.24 -11.40
C GLY A 152 10.36 9.20 -12.17
N GLY A 153 10.21 9.14 -13.49
CA GLY A 153 10.97 8.21 -14.34
C GLY A 153 10.15 7.54 -15.45
N THR A 154 8.84 7.74 -15.44
CA THR A 154 7.95 7.32 -16.53
C THR A 154 7.87 8.39 -17.59
N ASN A 155 8.10 8.01 -18.84
CA ASN A 155 7.92 8.90 -19.99
C ASN A 155 6.43 9.23 -20.13
N PHE A 156 6.08 10.50 -19.93
CA PHE A 156 4.76 11.01 -20.30
C PHE A 156 4.83 11.52 -21.73
N THR A 157 3.99 10.98 -22.62
CA THR A 157 3.72 11.60 -23.91
C THR A 157 2.65 12.67 -23.70
N THR A 158 3.03 13.94 -23.77
CA THR A 158 2.10 15.06 -23.74
C THR A 158 1.57 15.32 -25.15
N GLU A 159 0.31 14.99 -25.41
CA GLU A 159 -0.41 15.48 -26.59
C GLU A 159 -1.32 16.64 -26.17
N LEU A 160 -1.03 17.84 -26.67
CA LEU A 160 -1.87 19.01 -26.44
C LEU A 160 -3.00 19.02 -27.47
N PHE A 161 -4.22 18.65 -27.06
CA PHE A 161 -5.40 18.89 -27.89
C PHE A 161 -5.88 20.33 -27.69
N GLN A 162 -5.69 21.18 -28.70
CA GLN A 162 -6.32 22.50 -28.75
C GLN A 162 -7.82 22.31 -29.04
N VAL A 163 -8.68 22.54 -28.05
CA VAL A 163 -10.12 22.68 -28.32
C VAL A 163 -10.33 24.07 -28.90
N LEU A 164 -10.36 24.16 -30.22
CA LEU A 164 -10.75 25.37 -30.93
C LEU A 164 -12.24 25.61 -30.68
N ASN A 165 -12.58 26.46 -29.71
CA ASN A 165 -13.92 27.01 -29.56
C ASN A 165 -14.18 27.96 -30.75
N LEU A 166 -14.64 27.39 -31.88
CA LEU A 166 -15.31 28.13 -32.95
C LEU A 166 -16.68 28.60 -32.44
N ALA A 167 -16.71 29.64 -31.61
CA ALA A 167 -17.92 30.41 -31.43
C ALA A 167 -18.13 31.21 -32.73
N LEU A 168 -19.03 30.70 -33.59
CA LEU A 168 -19.53 31.39 -34.76
C LEU A 168 -20.04 32.79 -34.37
N ASN A 169 -19.38 33.83 -34.90
CA ASN A 169 -19.95 35.16 -35.01
C ASN A 169 -21.19 35.11 -35.93
N GLN A 170 -22.39 34.99 -35.37
CA GLN A 170 -23.57 35.53 -36.02
C GLN A 170 -23.79 36.96 -35.50
N GLN A 171 -23.26 37.93 -36.24
CA GLN A 171 -23.77 39.29 -36.21
C GLN A 171 -25.23 39.27 -36.68
N GLY A 172 -26.16 39.34 -35.73
CA GLY A 172 -27.55 39.69 -35.97
C GLY A 172 -27.82 41.03 -35.29
N VAL A 173 -27.52 42.11 -35.99
CA VAL A 173 -27.91 43.48 -35.64
C VAL A 173 -29.44 43.52 -35.56
N ILE A 174 -30.02 43.69 -34.37
CA ILE A 174 -31.40 44.15 -34.21
C ILE A 174 -31.33 45.65 -33.96
N MET A 175 -31.55 46.43 -35.02
CA MET A 175 -31.88 47.85 -34.92
C MET A 175 -33.39 47.96 -34.72
N THR A 176 -33.79 48.61 -33.64
CA THR A 176 -35.15 49.12 -33.39
C THR A 176 -35.45 50.31 -34.31
N ASP A 177 -36.52 50.22 -35.11
CA ASP A 177 -37.80 50.94 -34.91
C ASP A 177 -38.88 50.32 -35.82
#